data_AF-A0A7X7Y7P4-F1
#
_entry.id   AF-A0A7X7Y7P4-F1
#
_cell.length_a   1.000
_cell.length_b   1.000
_cell.length_c   1.000
_cell.angle_alpha   90.00
_cell.angle_beta   90.00
_cell.angle_gamma   90.00
#
_symmetry.space_group_name_H-M   'P 1'
#
loop_
_entity.id
_entity.type
_entity.pdbx_description
1 polymer ?
#
loop_
_entity_poly.entity_id
_entity_poly.type
_entity_poly.pdbx_seq_one_letter_code
_entity_poly.pdbx_strand_id
1 'polypeptide(L)' 'MEEKILQYFKESGSRPLTVHELEEIFEIETAEQFKVLVKALNELENSGELVRTRKNRYGLPEKMNLVRGKIEMHKKGF' A
#
# COMPACT_ATOMS: atom_id res chain seq x y z
N MET A 1 2.97 -13.23 1.80
CA MET A 1 2.27 -12.36 0.84
C MET A 1 2.94 -10.99 0.79
N GLU A 2 3.27 -10.40 1.95
CA GLU A 2 3.94 -9.10 2.08
C GLU A 2 5.17 -8.94 1.17
N GLU A 3 6.10 -9.90 1.18
CA GLU A 3 7.32 -9.83 0.38
C GLU A 3 7.05 -9.76 -1.13
N LYS A 4 6.05 -10.50 -1.62
CA LYS A 4 5.61 -10.43 -3.03
C LYS A 4 5.07 -9.05 -3.39
N ILE A 5 4.26 -8.46 -2.52
CA ILE A 5 3.72 -7.10 -2.72
C ILE A 5 4.87 -6.08 -2.74
N LEU A 6 5.80 -6.20 -1.80
CA LEU A 6 6.95 -5.31 -1.69
C LEU A 6 7.87 -5.39 -2.92
N GLN A 7 8.20 -6.61 -3.37
CA GLN A 7 8.97 -6.83 -4.60
C GLN A 7 8.24 -6.24 -5.80
N TYR A 8 6.94 -6.51 -5.93
CA TYR A 8 6.14 -5.96 -7.02
C TYR A 8 6.24 -4.43 -7.06
N PHE A 9 6.08 -3.72 -5.94
CA PHE A 9 6.20 -2.26 -5.94
C PHE A 9 7.63 -1.76 -6.21
N LYS A 10 8.67 -2.52 -5.81
CA LYS A 10 10.07 -2.21 -6.10
C LYS A 10 10.37 -2.34 -7.59
N GLU A 11 9.84 -3.37 -8.24
CA GLU A 11 10.06 -3.66 -9.67
C GLU A 11 9.13 -2.87 -10.60
N SER A 12 7.86 -2.72 -10.24
CA SER A 12 6.82 -2.08 -11.08
C SER A 12 7.06 -0.59 -11.33
N GLY A 13 7.85 0.07 -10.47
CA GLY A 13 8.29 1.43 -10.72
C GLY A 13 7.15 2.44 -10.70
N SER A 14 7.02 3.13 -9.56
CA SER A 14 6.48 4.50 -9.40
C SER A 14 4.99 4.73 -9.25
N ARG A 15 4.07 3.94 -9.82
CA ARG A 15 2.63 4.28 -9.70
C ARG A 15 1.99 3.65 -8.45
N PRO A 16 1.29 4.43 -7.61
CA PRO A 16 0.55 3.85 -6.49
C PRO A 16 -0.72 3.17 -6.98
N LEU A 17 -1.01 1.98 -6.44
CA LEU A 17 -2.10 1.11 -6.88
C LEU A 17 -3.19 0.98 -5.82
N THR A 18 -4.44 0.85 -6.28
CA THR A 18 -5.58 0.52 -5.41
C THR A 18 -5.56 -0.96 -4.99
N VAL A 19 -6.33 -1.31 -3.94
CA VAL A 19 -6.49 -2.72 -3.53
C VAL A 19 -7.06 -3.56 -4.68
N HIS A 20 -8.03 -3.03 -5.43
CA HIS A 20 -8.63 -3.73 -6.58
C HIS A 20 -7.60 -3.97 -7.70
N GLU A 21 -6.76 -2.99 -8.03
CA GLU A 21 -5.68 -3.21 -9.01
C GLU A 21 -4.73 -4.31 -8.53
N LEU A 22 -4.38 -4.35 -7.24
CA LEU A 22 -3.54 -5.40 -6.68
C LEU A 22 -4.25 -6.76 -6.68
N GLU A 23 -5.55 -6.79 -6.42
CA GLU A 23 -6.38 -7.99 -6.49
C GLU A 23 -6.34 -8.62 -7.89
N GLU A 24 -6.52 -7.81 -8.94
CA GLU A 24 -6.41 -8.23 -10.33
C GLU A 24 -4.99 -8.69 -10.69
N ILE A 25 -3.95 -7.95 -10.28
CA ILE A 25 -2.54 -8.29 -10.56
C ILE A 25 -2.11 -9.60 -9.91
N PHE A 26 -2.58 -9.86 -8.67
CA PHE A 26 -2.25 -11.08 -7.94
C PHE A 26 -3.24 -12.21 -8.19
N GLU A 27 -4.16 -12.05 -9.15
CA GLU A 27 -5.16 -13.04 -9.55
C GLU A 27 -5.93 -13.59 -8.33
N ILE A 28 -6.38 -12.67 -7.48
CA ILE A 28 -7.09 -12.98 -6.25
C ILE A 28 -8.56 -13.20 -6.58
N GLU A 29 -9.00 -14.45 -6.58
CA GLU A 29 -10.37 -14.81 -6.96
C GLU A 29 -11.28 -15.11 -5.75
N THR A 30 -10.67 -15.44 -4.60
CA THR A 30 -11.41 -15.86 -3.41
C THR A 30 -11.38 -14.82 -2.29
N ALA A 31 -12.46 -14.75 -1.53
CA ALA A 31 -12.57 -13.86 -0.37
C ALA A 31 -11.51 -14.15 0.72
N GLU A 32 -11.02 -15.38 0.80
CA GLU A 32 -9.94 -15.76 1.73
C GLU A 32 -8.59 -15.18 1.28
N GLN A 33 -8.25 -15.29 0.00
CA GLN A 33 -7.06 -14.66 -0.56
C GLN A 33 -7.14 -13.12 -0.48
N PHE A 34 -8.32 -12.54 -0.68
CA PHE A 34 -8.53 -11.10 -0.50
C PHE A 34 -8.24 -10.65 0.93
N LYS A 35 -8.72 -11.40 1.94
CA LYS A 35 -8.38 -11.11 3.35
C LYS A 35 -6.88 -11.17 3.60
N VAL A 36 -6.19 -12.14 3.01
CA VAL A 36 -4.73 -12.25 3.10
C VAL A 36 -4.02 -11.06 2.45
N LEU A 37 -4.49 -10.60 1.29
CA LEU A 37 -3.97 -9.40 0.62
C LEU A 37 -4.13 -8.16 1.50
N VAL A 38 -5.35 -7.91 2.00
CA VAL A 38 -5.63 -6.75 2.85
C VAL A 38 -4.82 -6.79 4.15
N LYS A 39 -4.69 -7.96 4.78
CA LYS A 39 -3.87 -8.13 5.98
C LYS A 39 -2.40 -7.78 5.70
N ALA A 40 -1.83 -8.30 4.61
CA ALA A 40 -0.47 -8.00 4.21
C ALA A 40 -0.25 -6.51 3.89
N LEU A 41 -1.21 -5.85 3.23
CA LEU A 41 -1.15 -4.41 2.98
C LEU A 41 -1.14 -3.60 4.28
N ASN A 42 -1.97 -3.98 5.25
CA ASN A 42 -1.99 -3.33 6.57
C ASN A 42 -0.66 -3.55 7.33
N GLU A 43 -0.08 -4.75 7.27
CA GLU A 43 1.22 -5.04 7.89
C GLU A 43 2.35 -4.21 7.27
N LEU A 44 2.36 -4.07 5.94
CA LEU A 44 3.32 -3.22 5.22
C LEU A 44 3.11 -1.71 5.46
N GLU A 45 1.85 -1.26 5.62
CA GLU A 45 1.55 0.11 5.99
C GLU A 45 2.01 0.40 7.44
N ASN A 46 1.76 -0.52 8.36
CA ASN A 46 2.18 -0.41 9.77
C ASN A 46 3.70 -0.42 9.94
N SER A 47 4.43 -1.21 9.14
CA SER A 47 5.90 -1.20 9.15
C SER A 47 6.50 0.04 8.48
N GLY A 48 5.71 0.76 7.68
CA GLY A 48 6.12 1.93 6.91
C GLY A 48 6.81 1.61 5.59
N GLU A 49 6.81 0.34 5.19
CA GLU A 49 7.32 -0.13 3.90
C GLU A 49 6.42 0.34 2.74
N LEU A 50 5.11 0.43 2.98
CA LEU A 50 4.15 1.05 2.08
C LEU A 50 3.43 2.21 2.76
N VAL A 51 2.89 3.11 1.94
CA VAL A 51 2.04 4.20 2.39
C VAL A 51 0.73 4.21 1.61
N ARG A 52 -0.37 4.47 2.31
CA ARG A 52 -1.67 4.69 1.69
C ARG A 52 -1.91 6.18 1.47
N THR A 53 -2.19 6.56 0.24
CA THR A 53 -2.58 7.92 -0.12
C THR A 53 -4.03 8.22 0.29
N ARG A 54 -4.39 9.50 0.32
CA ARG A 54 -5.79 9.96 0.51
C ARG A 54 -6.77 9.40 -0.53
N LYS A 55 -6.27 8.94 -1.69
CA LYS A 55 -7.05 8.32 -2.76
C LYS A 55 -7.14 6.79 -2.62
N ASN A 56 -6.80 6.22 -1.47
CA ASN A 56 -6.77 4.77 -1.20
C ASN A 56 -5.87 3.97 -2.16
N ARG A 57 -4.70 4.53 -2.48
CA ARG A 57 -3.66 3.87 -3.28
C ARG A 57 -2.42 3.63 -2.45
N TYR A 58 -1.83 2.45 -2.55
CA TYR A 58 -0.61 2.01 -1.89
C TYR A 58 0.61 2.23 -2.79
N GLY A 59 1.74 2.61 -2.20
CA GLY A 59 3.01 2.74 -2.91
C GLY A 59 4.19 2.86 -1.96
N LEU A 60 5.41 2.78 -2.51
CA LEU A 60 6.63 2.95 -1.74
C LEU A 60 6.80 4.41 -1.31
N PRO A 61 7.05 4.69 -0.02
CA PRO A 61 7.29 6.06 0.47
C PRO A 61 8.38 6.79 -0.33
N GLU A 62 9.49 6.10 -0.62
CA GLU A 62 10.65 6.62 -1.34
C GLU A 62 10.30 7.08 -2.77
N LYS A 63 9.42 6.32 -3.46
CA LYS A 63 8.99 6.63 -4.84
C LYS A 63 8.00 7.80 -4.89
N MET A 64 7.44 8.19 -3.75
CA MET A 64 6.41 9.22 -3.65
C MET A 64 6.95 10.58 -3.21
N ASN A 65 8.28 10.74 -3.08
CA ASN A 65 8.92 11.88 -2.42
C ASN A 65 8.32 12.19 -1.04
N LEU A 66 7.73 11.18 -0.39
CA LEU A 66 7.25 11.27 0.97
C LEU A 66 8.46 11.04 1.86
N VAL A 67 9.08 12.13 2.30
CA VAL A 67 10.09 12.06 3.35
C VAL A 67 9.39 11.48 4.58
N ARG A 68 10.02 10.55 5.29
CA ARG A 68 9.56 9.99 6.59
C ARG A 68 9.33 11.07 7.68
N GLY A 69 9.46 12.35 7.35
CA GLY A 69 9.30 13.50 8.20
C GLY A 69 7.93 14.18 8.05
N LYS A 70 7.20 14.17 9.16
CA LYS A 70 6.10 15.09 9.51
C LYS A 70 4.83 14.95 8.66
N ILE A 71 3.94 14.08 9.11
CA ILE A 71 2.51 14.24 8.85
C ILE A 71 2.12 15.59 9.46
N GLU A 72 1.85 16.60 8.63
CA GLU A 72 1.05 17.75 9.04
C GLU A 72 -0.39 17.26 9.25
N MET A 73 -0.60 16.76 10.46
CA MET A 73 -1.90 16.45 10.99
C MET A 73 -2.58 17.80 11.23
N HIS A 74 -3.38 18.27 10.27
CA HIS A 74 -4.38 19.29 10.58
C HIS A 74 -5.32 18.65 11.61
N LYS A 75 -5.06 18.93 12.88
CA LYS A 75 -5.98 18.70 14.00
C LYS A 75 -7.21 19.59 13.81
N LYS A 76 -8.10 19.20 12.91
CA LYS A 76 -9.53 19.49 12.96
C LYS A 76 -10.16 18.09 12.89
N GLY A 77 -10.36 17.39 13.99
CA GLY A 77 -11.07 17.88 15.16
C GLY A 77 -12.53 18.11 14.77
N PHE A 78 -13.22 17.04 14.35
CA PHE A 78 -14.67 16.89 14.47
C PHE A 78 -15.03 15.41 14.33
#